data_AF-A0A970ECB3-F1
#
_entry.id   AF-A0A970ECB3-F1
#
_cell.length_a   1.000
_cell.length_b   1.000
_cell.length_c   1.000
_cell.angle_alpha   90.00
_cell.angle_beta   90.00
_cell.angle_gamma   90.00
#
_symmetry.space_group_name_H-M   'P 1'
#
loop_
_entity.id
_entity.type
_entity.pdbx_description
1 polymer ?
#
loop_
_entity_poly.entity_id
_entity_poly.type
_entity_poly.pdbx_seq_one_letter_code
_entity_poly.pdbx_strand_id
1 'polypeptide(L)'
;IITPYFTRLLEKVRIDPHVRLWIVVRIVGTNLLVFLGRYFTRGASLKAALAMLWRTVFAFQVGALSGGALWSLGLSRLDFCLVILGGMVIIFAGYLQEKGVEIRKALEQKHWLLQWLALMLILVALVWFGVYREGYIASEFIYQQY
;
A
#
# COMPACT_ATOMS: atom_id res chain seq x y z
N ILE A 1 17.48 -3.35 -18.11
CA ILE A 1 16.97 -3.68 -19.46
C ILE A 1 16.02 -2.61 -20.00
N ILE A 2 15.12 -2.02 -19.19
CA ILE A 2 14.13 -1.01 -19.65
C ILE A 2 14.68 0.44 -19.68
N THR A 3 15.73 0.71 -18.90
CA THR A 3 16.38 2.03 -18.78
C THR A 3 16.72 2.74 -20.11
N PRO A 4 17.31 2.07 -21.14
CA PRO A 4 17.71 2.75 -22.37
C PRO A 4 16.54 3.15 -23.28
N TYR A 5 15.36 2.52 -23.16
CA TYR A 5 14.16 2.92 -23.90
C TYR A 5 13.46 4.10 -23.26
N PHE A 6 13.50 4.16 -21.92
CA PHE A 6 12.86 5.23 -21.15
C PHE A 6 13.61 6.56 -21.31
N THR A 7 14.94 6.54 -21.38
CA THR A 7 15.77 7.74 -21.60
C THR A 7 15.54 8.36 -22.98
N ARG A 8 15.40 7.54 -24.03
CA ARG A 8 15.07 8.01 -25.39
C ARG A 8 13.69 8.65 -25.50
N LEU A 9 12.73 8.19 -24.70
CA LEU A 9 11.40 8.80 -24.61
C LEU A 9 11.45 10.13 -23.85
N LEU A 10 12.25 10.19 -22.78
CA LEU A 10 12.50 11.38 -21.97
C LEU A 10 13.20 12.51 -22.75
N GLU A 11 14.21 12.17 -23.57
CA GLU A 11 14.90 13.13 -24.46
C GLU A 11 13.95 13.75 -25.49
N LYS A 12 13.01 12.98 -26.04
CA LYS A 12 12.00 13.49 -26.99
C LYS A 12 11.00 14.46 -26.35
N VAL A 13 10.76 14.34 -25.05
CA VAL A 13 9.80 15.19 -24.31
C VAL A 13 10.51 16.39 -23.64
N ARG A 14 11.84 16.52 -23.75
CA ARG A 14 12.64 17.60 -23.12
C ARG A 14 12.38 17.77 -21.61
N ILE A 15 12.01 16.70 -20.91
CA ILE A 15 11.83 16.74 -19.46
C ILE A 15 13.13 16.26 -18.82
N ASP A 16 13.73 17.12 -18.00
CA ASP A 16 14.92 16.75 -17.24
C ASP A 16 14.59 15.59 -16.28
N PRO A 17 15.27 14.44 -16.36
CA PRO A 17 15.00 13.29 -15.49
C PRO A 17 15.27 13.58 -14.00
N HIS A 18 15.98 14.68 -13.70
CA HIS A 18 16.46 15.04 -12.38
C HIS A 18 15.57 16.06 -11.64
N VAL A 19 14.53 16.62 -12.30
CA VAL A 19 13.58 17.50 -11.60
C VAL A 19 12.71 16.69 -10.65
N ARG A 20 12.52 17.23 -9.44
CA ARG A 20 11.68 16.63 -8.39
C ARG A 20 10.26 16.31 -8.88
N LEU A 21 9.73 17.12 -9.81
CA LEU A 21 8.43 16.91 -10.44
C LEU A 21 8.38 15.62 -11.27
N TRP A 22 9.45 15.29 -12.01
CA TRP A 22 9.50 14.07 -12.82
C TRP A 22 9.53 12.80 -11.97
N ILE A 23 10.26 12.85 -10.84
CA ILE A 23 10.26 11.76 -9.86
C ILE A 23 8.85 11.55 -9.31
N VAL A 24 8.14 12.62 -8.95
CA VAL A 24 6.75 12.54 -8.48
C VAL A 24 5.83 11.94 -9.55
N VAL A 25 5.91 12.40 -10.80
CA VAL A 25 5.12 11.85 -11.92
C VAL A 25 5.39 10.35 -12.10
N ARG A 26 6.64 9.91 -11.98
CA ARG A 26 7.02 8.49 -12.08
C ARG A 26 6.50 7.65 -10.91
N ILE A 27 6.56 8.17 -9.69
CA ILE A 27 5.99 7.53 -8.49
C ILE A 27 4.48 7.39 -8.66
N VAL A 28 3.79 8.48 -9.03
CA VAL A 28 2.34 8.51 -9.24
C VAL A 28 1.93 7.53 -10.36
N GLY A 29 2.65 7.53 -11.49
CA GLY A 29 2.37 6.62 -12.60
C GLY A 29 2.55 5.15 -12.23
N THR A 30 3.60 4.83 -11.46
CA THR A 30 3.85 3.45 -10.98
C THR A 30 2.77 3.03 -9.99
N ASN A 31 2.41 3.92 -9.06
CA ASN A 31 1.36 3.69 -8.09
C ASN A 31 0.01 3.46 -8.78
N LEU A 32 -0.33 4.27 -9.78
CA LEU A 32 -1.54 4.10 -10.58
C LEU A 32 -1.57 2.72 -11.26
N LEU A 33 -0.48 2.30 -11.89
CA LEU A 33 -0.39 0.99 -12.55
C LEU A 33 -0.60 -0.17 -11.57
N VAL A 34 0.01 -0.10 -10.37
CA VAL A 34 -0.20 -1.10 -9.32
C VAL A 34 -1.66 -1.10 -8.84
N PHE A 35 -2.27 0.07 -8.65
CA PHE A 35 -3.68 0.18 -8.29
C PHE A 35 -4.57 -0.44 -9.36
N LEU A 36 -4.37 -0.11 -10.64
CA LEU A 36 -5.12 -0.69 -11.75
C LEU A 36 -5.06 -2.23 -11.71
N GLY A 37 -3.87 -2.81 -11.53
CA GLY A 37 -3.71 -4.27 -11.39
C GLY A 37 -4.49 -4.86 -10.21
N ARG A 38 -4.54 -4.15 -9.07
CA ARG A 38 -5.33 -4.56 -7.90
C ARG A 38 -6.84 -4.52 -8.16
N TYR A 39 -7.35 -3.60 -8.99
CA TYR A 39 -8.76 -3.60 -9.40
C TYR A 39 -9.10 -4.80 -10.28
N PHE A 40 -8.24 -5.15 -11.24
CA PHE A 40 -8.46 -6.30 -12.12
C PHE A 40 -8.46 -7.64 -11.38
N THR A 41 -7.63 -7.79 -10.34
CA THR A 41 -7.59 -9.02 -9.52
C THR A 41 -8.76 -9.14 -8.55
N ARG A 42 -9.41 -8.03 -8.19
CA ARG A 42 -10.53 -8.03 -7.23
C ARG A 42 -11.91 -8.07 -7.90
N GLY A 43 -12.03 -7.57 -9.12
CA GLY A 43 -13.29 -7.63 -9.87
C GLY A 43 -13.57 -9.03 -10.41
N ALA A 44 -14.80 -9.52 -10.28
CA ALA A 44 -15.22 -10.81 -10.84
C ALA A 44 -15.14 -10.89 -12.39
N SER A 45 -14.99 -9.75 -13.07
CA SER A 45 -14.80 -9.66 -14.51
C SER A 45 -14.11 -8.36 -14.90
N LEU A 46 -13.54 -8.32 -16.11
CA LEU A 46 -12.84 -7.14 -16.64
C LEU A 46 -13.75 -5.89 -16.72
N LYS A 47 -15.03 -6.10 -17.08
CA LYS A 47 -16.05 -5.04 -17.11
C LYS A 47 -16.37 -4.52 -15.70
N ALA A 48 -16.45 -5.40 -14.71
CA ALA A 48 -16.68 -5.01 -13.32
C ALA A 48 -15.49 -4.21 -12.77
N ALA A 49 -14.25 -4.65 -13.03
CA ALA A 49 -13.05 -3.92 -12.64
C ALA A 49 -13.00 -2.51 -13.24
N LEU A 50 -13.32 -2.38 -14.54
CA LEU A 50 -13.34 -1.08 -15.22
C LEU A 50 -14.48 -0.18 -14.72
N ALA A 51 -15.66 -0.73 -14.43
CA ALA A 51 -16.78 0.00 -13.85
C ALA A 51 -16.47 0.51 -12.42
N MET A 52 -15.79 -0.31 -11.61
CA MET A 52 -15.33 0.09 -10.27
C MET A 52 -14.31 1.22 -10.34
N LEU A 53 -13.31 1.12 -11.21
CA LEU A 53 -12.32 2.17 -11.47
C LEU A 53 -13.00 3.47 -11.92
N TRP A 54 -13.91 3.37 -12.90
CA TRP A 54 -14.64 4.53 -13.41
C TRP A 54 -15.42 5.26 -12.32
N ARG A 55 -16.09 4.50 -11.44
CA ARG A 55 -16.79 5.08 -10.27
C ARG A 55 -15.83 5.74 -9.29
N THR A 56 -14.66 5.16 -9.04
CA THR A 56 -13.65 5.78 -8.15
C THR A 56 -13.12 7.11 -8.69
N VAL A 57 -12.93 7.23 -10.01
CA VAL A 57 -12.37 8.45 -10.64
C VAL A 57 -13.43 9.52 -10.86
N PHE A 58 -14.61 9.16 -11.37
CA PHE A 58 -15.63 10.13 -11.81
C PHE A 58 -16.79 10.33 -10.83
N ALA A 59 -17.00 9.43 -9.88
CA ALA A 59 -18.07 9.52 -8.88
C ALA A 59 -17.53 9.70 -7.46
N PHE A 60 -16.46 10.49 -7.30
CA PHE A 60 -15.89 10.80 -6.00
C PHE A 60 -16.79 11.78 -5.23
N GLN A 61 -17.67 11.24 -4.38
CA GLN A 61 -18.54 12.03 -3.52
C GLN A 61 -17.88 12.24 -2.16
N VAL A 62 -17.39 13.46 -1.91
CA VAL A 62 -16.79 13.84 -0.61
C VAL A 62 -17.78 13.64 0.55
N GLY A 63 -19.08 13.84 0.30
CA GLY A 63 -20.16 13.59 1.26
C GLY A 63 -20.31 12.14 1.70
N ALA A 64 -19.80 11.16 0.94
CA ALA A 64 -19.80 9.77 1.37
C ALA A 64 -18.77 9.51 2.48
N LEU A 65 -17.66 10.26 2.52
CA LEU A 65 -16.68 10.17 3.62
C LEU A 65 -17.25 10.73 4.93
N SER A 66 -18.04 11.82 4.88
CA SER A 66 -18.62 12.45 6.07
C SER A 66 -19.99 11.87 6.48
N GLY A 67 -20.75 11.31 5.53
CA GLY A 67 -22.11 10.80 5.73
C GLY A 67 -22.19 9.41 6.38
N GLY A 68 -21.08 8.89 6.90
CA GLY A 68 -21.03 7.61 7.61
C GLY A 68 -20.92 6.37 6.73
N ALA A 69 -20.67 6.50 5.42
CA ALA A 69 -20.39 5.34 4.57
C ALA A 69 -19.13 4.60 5.04
N LEU A 70 -18.17 5.31 5.66
CA LEU A 70 -17.01 4.69 6.32
C LEU A 70 -17.43 3.79 7.50
N TRP A 71 -18.44 4.19 8.28
CA TRP A 71 -18.95 3.38 9.39
C TRP A 71 -19.79 2.19 8.91
N SER A 72 -20.39 2.28 7.72
CA SER A 72 -21.12 1.15 7.10
C SER A 72 -20.22 0.04 6.54
N LEU A 73 -18.90 0.22 6.55
CA LEU A 73 -17.93 -0.80 6.13
C LEU A 73 -17.81 -1.97 7.13
N GLY A 74 -18.49 -1.89 8.29
CA GLY A 74 -18.40 -2.91 9.35
C GLY A 74 -17.09 -2.87 10.13
N LEU A 75 -16.25 -1.86 9.89
CA LEU A 75 -14.98 -1.66 10.58
C LEU A 75 -15.21 -0.86 11.86
N SER A 76 -14.65 -1.35 12.97
CA SER A 76 -14.70 -0.61 14.24
C SER A 76 -13.78 0.62 14.20
N ARG A 77 -14.02 1.59 15.10
CA ARG A 77 -13.16 2.77 15.28
C ARG A 77 -11.69 2.41 15.47
N LEU A 78 -11.40 1.30 16.16
CA LEU A 78 -10.04 0.84 16.39
C LEU A 78 -9.40 0.31 15.10
N ASP A 79 -10.18 -0.29 14.21
CA ASP A 79 -9.71 -0.84 12.93
C ASP A 79 -9.19 0.29 12.05
N PHE A 80 -9.95 1.37 11.96
CA PHE A 80 -9.54 2.57 11.23
C PHE A 80 -8.26 3.18 11.82
N CYS A 81 -8.18 3.27 13.15
CA CYS A 81 -6.98 3.75 13.82
C CYS A 81 -5.75 2.88 13.50
N LEU A 82 -5.89 1.55 13.56
CA LEU A 82 -4.82 0.61 13.23
C LEU A 82 -4.37 0.71 11.78
N VAL A 83 -5.30 0.85 10.83
CA VAL A 83 -4.96 1.01 9.40
C VAL A 83 -4.19 2.31 9.17
N ILE A 84 -4.64 3.41 9.79
CA ILE A 84 -3.97 4.71 9.68
C ILE A 84 -2.57 4.65 10.32
N LEU A 85 -2.46 4.10 11.54
CA LEU A 85 -1.17 3.92 12.23
C LEU A 85 -0.21 3.03 11.43
N GLY A 86 -0.67 1.87 10.94
CA GLY A 86 0.13 0.97 10.13
C GLY A 86 0.58 1.63 8.82
N GLY A 87 -0.31 2.37 8.16
CA GLY A 87 0.03 3.16 6.98
C GLY A 87 1.10 4.21 7.26
N MET A 88 0.97 4.96 8.36
CA MET A 88 1.97 5.93 8.78
C MET A 88 3.33 5.29 9.07
N VAL A 89 3.36 4.11 9.71
CA VAL A 89 4.60 3.36 9.95
C VAL A 89 5.27 2.95 8.64
N ILE A 90 4.51 2.46 7.65
CA ILE A 90 5.05 2.07 6.34
C ILE A 90 5.61 3.30 5.59
N ILE A 91 4.87 4.41 5.58
CA ILE A 91 5.31 5.65 4.92
C ILE A 91 6.57 6.19 5.60
N PHE A 92 6.60 6.20 6.93
CA PHE A 92 7.76 6.65 7.70
C PHE A 92 8.97 5.75 7.48
N ALA A 93 8.78 4.42 7.46
CA ALA A 93 9.82 3.46 7.12
C ALA A 93 10.36 3.68 5.70
N GLY A 94 9.48 3.92 4.72
CA GLY A 94 9.86 4.29 3.36
C GLY A 94 10.69 5.58 3.32
N TYR A 95 10.26 6.61 4.04
CA TYR A 95 10.99 7.88 4.14
C TYR A 95 12.39 7.72 4.77
N LEU A 96 12.52 6.90 5.80
CA LEU A 96 13.83 6.59 6.40
C LEU A 96 14.73 5.82 5.42
N GLN A 97 14.17 4.87 4.67
CA GLN A 97 14.89 4.14 3.63
C GLN A 97 15.35 5.05 2.49
N GLU A 98 14.52 6.01 2.06
CA GLU A 98 14.89 7.03 1.07
C GLU A 98 16.07 7.92 1.53
N LYS A 99 16.20 8.14 2.84
CA LYS A 99 17.33 8.85 3.44
C LYS A 99 18.60 7.99 3.60
N GLY A 100 18.58 6.74 3.15
CA GLY A 100 19.70 5.81 3.27
C GLY A 100 19.79 5.11 4.64
N VAL A 101 18.76 5.22 5.49
CA VAL A 101 18.70 4.46 6.73
C VAL A 101 18.22 3.05 6.43
N GLU A 102 19.13 2.10 6.48
CA GLU A 102 18.79 0.68 6.42
C GLU A 102 18.23 0.22 7.77
N ILE A 103 16.89 0.23 7.90
CA ILE A 103 16.16 -0.15 9.13
C ILE A 103 16.64 -1.50 9.68
N ARG A 104 16.91 -2.46 8.78
CA ARG A 104 17.41 -3.78 9.15
C ARG A 104 18.81 -3.71 9.80
N LYS A 105 19.77 -3.02 9.17
CA LYS A 105 21.11 -2.83 9.74
C LYS A 105 21.06 -2.05 11.05
N ALA A 106 20.19 -1.05 11.14
CA ALA A 106 19.99 -0.28 12.37
C ALA A 106 19.49 -1.15 13.53
N LEU A 107 18.65 -2.16 13.26
CA LEU A 107 18.20 -3.14 14.24
C LEU A 107 19.29 -4.18 14.56
N GLU A 108 20.04 -4.63 13.56
CA GLU A 108 21.16 -5.57 13.72
C GLU A 108 22.29 -5.02 14.60
N GLN A 109 22.48 -3.69 14.63
CA GLN A 109 23.44 -3.02 15.50
C GLN A 109 22.98 -2.88 16.98
N LYS A 110 21.72 -3.19 17.29
CA LYS A 110 21.20 -3.16 18.66
C LYS A 110 21.45 -4.48 19.38
N HIS A 111 21.35 -4.44 20.71
CA HIS A 111 21.50 -5.63 21.55
C HIS A 111 20.53 -6.74 21.14
N TRP A 112 20.98 -8.00 21.21
CA TRP A 112 20.22 -9.17 20.76
C TRP A 112 18.81 -9.23 21.37
N LEU A 113 18.68 -8.85 22.64
CA LEU A 113 17.40 -8.84 23.36
C LEU A 113 16.38 -7.89 22.69
N LEU A 114 16.85 -6.73 22.21
CA LEU A 114 16.01 -5.71 21.57
C LEU A 114 15.52 -6.19 20.19
N GLN A 115 16.37 -6.93 19.46
CA GLN A 115 16.00 -7.53 18.17
C GLN A 115 14.86 -8.53 18.34
N TRP A 116 15.02 -9.45 19.30
CA TRP A 116 14.00 -10.45 19.63
C TRP A 116 12.71 -9.82 20.12
N LEU A 117 12.80 -8.82 21.01
CA LEU A 117 11.61 -8.09 21.48
C LEU A 117 10.88 -7.40 20.32
N ALA A 118 11.59 -6.73 19.42
CA ALA A 118 10.98 -6.07 18.27
C ALA A 118 10.24 -7.07 17.36
N LEU A 119 10.86 -8.21 17.06
CA LEU A 119 10.26 -9.26 16.24
C LEU A 119 9.03 -9.88 16.93
N MET A 120 9.15 -10.19 18.22
CA MET A 120 8.03 -10.75 19.00
C MET A 120 6.87 -9.76 19.10
N LEU A 121 7.15 -8.47 19.29
CA LEU A 121 6.12 -7.44 19.35
C LEU A 121 5.36 -7.31 18.04
N ILE A 122 6.05 -7.32 16.90
CA ILE A 122 5.42 -7.30 15.57
C ILE A 122 4.57 -8.56 15.36
N LEU A 123 5.09 -9.73 15.74
CA LEU A 123 4.38 -11.00 15.58
C LEU A 123 3.12 -11.07 16.46
N VAL A 124 3.22 -10.67 17.73
CA VAL A 124 2.08 -10.60 18.65
C VAL A 124 1.05 -9.60 18.14
N ALA A 125 1.47 -8.42 17.65
CA ALA A 125 0.55 -7.45 17.06
C ALA A 125 -0.17 -8.03 15.84
N LEU A 126 0.53 -8.77 14.97
CA LEU A 126 -0.07 -9.42 13.80
C LEU A 126 -1.08 -10.49 14.21
N VAL A 127 -0.78 -11.30 15.21
CA VAL A 127 -1.67 -12.36 15.70
C VAL A 127 -2.91 -11.75 16.38
N TRP A 128 -2.70 -10.77 17.25
CA TRP A 128 -3.76 -10.13 18.02
C TRP A 128 -4.73 -9.34 17.13
N PHE A 129 -4.21 -8.51 16.22
CA PHE A 129 -5.04 -7.67 15.35
C PHE A 129 -5.45 -8.34 14.04
N GLY A 130 -4.74 -9.40 13.62
CA GLY A 130 -5.01 -10.13 12.39
C GLY A 130 -5.89 -11.36 12.58
N VAL A 131 -5.53 -12.26 13.51
CA VAL A 131 -6.18 -13.58 13.66
C VAL A 131 -7.28 -13.55 14.71
N TYR A 132 -7.01 -12.97 15.88
CA TYR A 132 -7.97 -12.96 16.99
C TYR A 132 -9.10 -11.94 16.84
N ARG A 133 -9.11 -11.18 15.75
CA ARG A 133 -10.17 -10.22 15.48
C ARG A 133 -11.39 -10.92 14.89
N GLU A 134 -12.57 -10.56 15.38
CA GLU A 134 -13.85 -11.01 14.81
C GLU A 134 -13.90 -10.73 13.30
N GLY A 135 -14.19 -11.76 12.51
CA GLY A 135 -14.19 -11.68 11.05
C GLY A 135 -12.91 -12.18 10.36
N TYR A 136 -12.01 -12.87 11.06
CA TYR A 136 -10.93 -13.61 10.41
C TYR A 136 -11.50 -14.68 9.47
N ILE A 137 -11.52 -14.37 8.18
CA ILE A 137 -11.69 -15.37 7.13
C ILE A 137 -10.31 -16.01 6.98
N ALA A 138 -10.18 -17.26 7.43
CA ALA A 138 -8.98 -18.05 7.14
C ALA A 138 -8.71 -17.90 5.65
N SER A 139 -7.50 -17.47 5.29
CA SER A 139 -7.12 -17.30 3.90
C SER A 139 -7.19 -18.69 3.26
N GLU A 140 -8.34 -19.06 2.69
CA GLU A 140 -8.44 -20.20 1.80
C GLU A 140 -7.33 -19.97 0.78
N PHE A 141 -6.46 -20.98 0.63
CA PHE A 141 -5.39 -20.89 -0.34
C PHE A 141 -6.06 -20.65 -1.70
N ILE A 142 -5.76 -19.52 -2.35
CA ILE A 142 -6.28 -19.18 -3.68
C ILE A 142 -5.99 -20.30 -4.70
N TYR A 143 -5.02 -21.17 -4.38
CA TYR A 143 -4.61 -22.34 -5.15
C TYR A 143 -5.36 -23.64 -4.83
N GLN A 144 -6.23 -23.71 -3.82
CA GLN A 144 -7.00 -24.92 -3.51
C GLN A 144 -8.24 -25.11 -4.40
N GLN A 145 -8.59 -24.10 -5.21
CA GLN A 145 -9.77 -24.13 -6.09
C GLN A 145 -9.45 -24.53 -7.55
N TYR A 146 -8.29 -25.15 -7.80
CA TYR A 146 -7.93 -25.73 -9.10
C TYR A 146 -7.44 -27.17 -8.94
#